data_AF-A0AAV9N0W8-F1
#
_entry.id   AF-A0AAV9N0W8-F1
#
_cell.length_a   1.000
_cell.length_b   1.000
_cell.length_c   1.000
_cell.angle_alpha   90.00
_cell.angle_beta   90.00
_cell.angle_gamma   90.00
#
_symmetry.space_group_name_H-M   'P 1'
#
loop_
_entity.id
_entity.type
_entity.pdbx_description
1 polymer ?
#
loop_
_entity_poly.entity_id
_entity_poly.type
_entity_poly.pdbx_seq_one_letter_code
_entity_poly.pdbx_strand_id
1 'polypeptide(L)'
;MDKREPTPKDSGLSSDSEDPAKATQDAFRSRLRKFEYPIPLAMASQRRSSRLAIAGGSPLRVEPTSTLDGSSSGKRRRTTKSGTLSSSTDIQAKEEEVDAERLSEIATTRPKKKRSTTKERSAQDPHSPVNNLVDSIRPGLVLVMIGLNPGLMTAATGHAYAHPSNRFWHILHASGVTPKKHIPSETRDLMDLYQIGNTNICARPTRSGDGLTKQEMEEGAVILDRKIADFRPQAVVIVGKSIWEAIWMTKKGQKRFKDPDFHWGWQDEEMQLGRIVDGEDVVWPGAKTFVATSTSGLAATMRPAEKLEVWKPLGEWMMARRQKAESHVS
;
A
#
# COMPACT_ATOMS: atom_id res chain seq x y z
N MET A 1 -38.24 73.21 -20.09
CA MET A 1 -39.13 72.18 -19.51
C MET A 1 -38.60 70.81 -19.89
N ASP A 2 -38.14 69.96 -18.98
CA ASP A 2 -37.76 70.27 -17.60
C ASP A 2 -36.68 69.27 -17.14
N LYS A 3 -35.77 69.70 -16.26
CA LYS A 3 -34.68 68.82 -15.78
C LYS A 3 -35.20 67.90 -14.68
N ARG A 4 -34.66 66.67 -14.61
CA ARG A 4 -34.44 65.99 -13.32
C ARG A 4 -33.43 64.83 -13.42
N GLU A 5 -32.20 65.11 -13.01
CA GLU A 5 -31.30 64.10 -12.45
C GLU A 5 -31.81 63.66 -11.06
N PRO A 6 -31.37 62.49 -10.58
CA PRO A 6 -31.15 62.29 -9.15
C PRO A 6 -29.67 61.97 -8.87
N THR A 7 -29.09 62.72 -7.94
CA THR A 7 -27.74 62.49 -7.39
C THR A 7 -27.84 61.61 -6.10
N PRO A 8 -26.79 61.38 -5.29
CA PRO A 8 -26.40 60.02 -4.94
C PRO A 8 -26.92 59.57 -3.56
N LYS A 9 -26.85 58.27 -3.29
CA LYS A 9 -26.90 57.75 -1.92
C LYS A 9 -25.59 57.09 -1.55
N ASP A 10 -24.87 57.75 -0.65
CA ASP A 10 -23.77 57.18 0.11
C ASP A 10 -24.33 56.57 1.40
N SER A 11 -23.93 55.33 1.69
CA SER A 11 -24.07 54.69 3.00
C SER A 11 -23.24 53.41 2.99
N GLY A 12 -22.00 53.50 3.50
CA GLY A 12 -21.13 52.33 3.62
C GLY A 12 -21.68 51.28 4.58
N LEU A 13 -21.37 50.01 4.29
CA LEU A 13 -21.45 48.89 5.23
C LEU A 13 -20.34 47.90 4.84
N SER A 14 -19.18 48.06 5.47
CA SER A 14 -18.13 47.06 5.44
C SER A 14 -18.62 45.81 6.17
N SER A 15 -18.91 44.74 5.43
CA SER A 15 -19.10 43.41 5.98
C SER A 15 -17.95 42.51 5.55
N ASP A 16 -17.01 42.30 6.47
CA ASP A 16 -16.03 41.22 6.36
C ASP A 16 -16.77 39.88 6.33
N SER A 17 -17.03 39.40 5.12
CA SER A 17 -17.41 38.01 4.89
C SER A 17 -16.13 37.18 4.92
N GLU A 18 -15.79 36.66 6.11
CA GLU A 18 -14.70 35.70 6.26
C GLU A 18 -14.95 34.50 5.34
N ASP A 19 -14.17 34.41 4.26
CA ASP A 19 -14.22 33.29 3.33
C ASP A 19 -13.91 31.99 4.10
N PRO A 20 -14.86 31.03 4.19
CA PRO A 20 -14.67 29.80 4.96
C PRO A 20 -13.51 28.96 4.42
N ALA A 21 -13.12 29.12 3.15
CA ALA A 21 -11.92 28.50 2.60
C ALA A 21 -10.64 29.07 3.23
N LYS A 22 -10.61 30.37 3.54
CA LYS A 22 -9.48 31.08 4.13
C LYS A 22 -9.33 30.73 5.62
N ALA A 23 -10.43 30.74 6.37
CA ALA A 23 -10.47 30.27 7.76
C ALA A 23 -9.99 28.80 7.88
N THR A 24 -10.38 27.94 6.92
CA THR A 24 -9.91 26.55 6.87
C THR A 24 -8.42 26.43 6.56
N GLN A 25 -7.88 27.27 5.66
CA GLN A 25 -6.44 27.32 5.35
C GLN A 25 -5.61 27.81 6.54
N ASP A 26 -6.06 28.83 7.27
CA ASP A 26 -5.31 29.39 8.38
C ASP A 26 -5.41 28.52 9.65
N ALA A 27 -6.52 27.79 9.84
CA ALA A 27 -6.61 26.70 10.81
C ALA A 27 -5.64 25.55 10.48
N PHE A 28 -5.48 25.21 9.19
CA PHE A 28 -4.52 24.21 8.73
C PHE A 28 -3.05 24.65 8.92
N ARG A 29 -2.71 25.89 8.55
CA ARG A 29 -1.38 26.48 8.80
C ARG A 29 -1.05 26.55 10.29
N SER A 30 -1.99 26.96 11.12
CA SER A 30 -1.83 26.97 12.59
C SER A 30 -1.67 25.57 13.18
N ARG A 31 -2.18 24.53 12.51
CA ARG A 31 -1.96 23.13 12.89
C ARG A 31 -0.59 22.62 12.44
N LEU A 32 -0.06 23.08 11.30
CA LEU A 32 1.29 22.75 10.83
C LEU A 32 2.39 23.32 11.74
N ARG A 33 2.26 24.58 12.20
CA ARG A 33 3.24 25.20 13.14
C ARG A 33 3.41 24.44 14.46
N LYS A 34 2.48 23.55 14.83
CA LYS A 34 2.61 22.68 16.02
C LYS A 34 3.56 21.50 15.81
N PHE A 35 4.06 21.31 14.58
CA PHE A 35 5.01 20.26 14.20
C PHE A 35 6.30 20.83 13.58
N GLU A 36 6.48 22.16 13.61
CA GLU A 36 7.74 22.79 13.24
C GLU A 36 8.72 22.68 14.42
N TYR A 37 9.78 21.89 14.25
CA TYR A 37 10.88 21.81 15.21
C TYR A 37 11.83 23.00 15.01
N PRO A 38 12.29 23.67 16.09
CA PRO A 38 13.30 24.71 15.97
C PRO A 38 14.64 24.09 15.55
N ILE A 39 15.16 24.52 14.39
CA ILE A 39 16.52 24.19 13.95
C ILE A 39 17.51 24.88 14.88
N PRO A 40 18.43 24.17 15.57
CA PRO A 40 19.48 24.81 16.35
C PRO A 40 20.43 25.58 15.42
N LEU A 41 20.46 26.91 15.56
CA LEU A 41 21.27 27.78 14.72
C LEU A 41 22.74 27.79 15.18
N ALA A 42 23.49 26.74 14.88
CA ALA A 42 24.93 26.71 15.10
C ALA A 42 25.65 25.74 14.14
N MET A 43 26.36 26.30 13.15
CA MET A 43 27.66 25.82 12.62
C MET A 43 28.12 26.79 11.50
N ALA A 44 28.55 27.98 11.91
CA ALA A 44 29.33 28.85 11.03
C ALA A 44 30.79 28.37 11.01
N SER A 45 31.34 28.16 9.82
CA SER A 45 32.72 27.69 9.62
C SER A 45 33.77 28.73 10.04
N GLN A 46 34.76 28.34 10.85
CA GLN A 46 36.04 29.05 10.93
C GLN A 46 37.28 28.13 10.94
N ARG A 47 38.37 28.71 10.42
CA ARG A 47 39.57 28.11 9.82
C ARG A 47 40.67 27.64 10.82
N ARG A 48 41.49 26.68 10.34
CA ARG A 48 42.96 26.52 10.50
C ARG A 48 43.59 26.35 11.92
N SER A 49 43.96 25.09 12.20
CA SER A 49 45.28 24.58 12.65
C SER A 49 46.12 25.28 13.75
N SER A 50 46.49 24.52 14.81
CA SER A 50 47.91 24.13 15.08
C SER A 50 48.12 23.16 16.27
N ARG A 51 48.98 22.14 16.07
CA ARG A 51 49.96 21.50 17.00
C ARG A 51 49.58 20.91 18.40
N LEU A 52 50.01 19.65 18.56
CA LEU A 52 50.81 19.02 19.66
C LEU A 52 50.17 18.37 20.93
N ALA A 53 50.94 17.38 21.46
CA ALA A 53 50.77 16.49 22.63
C ALA A 53 49.62 15.44 22.54
N ILE A 54 49.76 14.12 22.74
CA ILE A 54 50.63 13.19 23.52
C ILE A 54 50.13 12.89 24.95
N ALA A 55 50.05 11.58 25.26
CA ALA A 55 49.66 10.91 26.52
C ALA A 55 48.17 11.04 26.91
N GLY A 56 47.53 10.08 27.61
CA GLY A 56 48.00 8.76 28.07
C GLY A 56 47.40 8.41 29.45
N GLY A 57 46.89 7.19 29.62
CA GLY A 57 46.56 6.61 30.93
C GLY A 57 45.07 6.57 31.34
N SER A 58 44.59 5.36 31.68
CA SER A 58 43.62 5.15 32.77
C SER A 58 44.38 5.19 34.11
N PRO A 59 43.75 5.44 35.29
CA PRO A 59 42.98 4.36 35.94
C PRO A 59 41.85 4.77 36.94
N LEU A 60 41.07 3.76 37.34
CA LEU A 60 40.44 3.51 38.67
C LEU A 60 39.60 4.59 39.41
N ARG A 61 38.28 4.32 39.47
CA ARG A 61 37.42 4.11 40.68
C ARG A 61 37.77 4.84 41.99
N VAL A 62 36.79 5.57 42.56
CA VAL A 62 36.29 5.49 43.96
C VAL A 62 34.93 6.23 44.08
N GLU A 63 33.99 5.64 44.82
CA GLU A 63 32.64 6.12 45.26
C GLU A 63 32.77 6.85 46.63
N PRO A 64 31.81 7.66 47.19
CA PRO A 64 30.38 7.29 47.25
C PRO A 64 29.26 8.37 47.43
N THR A 65 28.01 7.85 47.43
CA THR A 65 26.82 8.20 48.28
C THR A 65 25.73 9.22 47.86
N SER A 66 24.49 8.85 48.24
CA SER A 66 23.17 9.53 48.16
C SER A 66 22.50 9.56 46.76
N THR A 67 21.18 9.30 46.59
CA THR A 67 20.11 8.85 47.51
C THR A 67 18.99 8.11 46.76
N LEU A 68 18.28 7.25 47.50
CA LEU A 68 16.94 6.66 47.30
C LEU A 68 16.07 7.16 46.12
N ASP A 69 15.52 6.24 45.31
CA ASP A 69 14.12 5.82 45.48
C ASP A 69 13.76 4.57 44.63
N GLY A 70 12.76 3.80 45.06
CA GLY A 70 12.31 2.63 44.29
C GLY A 70 10.94 2.09 44.70
N SER A 71 10.13 1.69 43.72
CA SER A 71 8.97 0.80 43.95
C SER A 71 8.71 -0.09 42.74
N SER A 72 8.22 -1.31 42.98
CA SER A 72 8.09 -2.38 42.00
C SER A 72 6.65 -2.57 41.51
N SER A 73 6.50 -2.98 40.25
CA SER A 73 5.19 -3.21 39.63
C SER A 73 4.66 -4.64 39.88
N GLY A 74 3.51 -4.73 40.56
CA GLY A 74 2.86 -6.00 40.92
C GLY A 74 1.93 -6.57 39.84
N LYS A 75 2.06 -7.88 39.56
CA LYS A 75 1.10 -8.67 38.75
C LYS A 75 -0.27 -8.74 39.43
N ARG A 76 -1.36 -8.62 38.66
CA ARG A 76 -2.73 -8.95 39.10
C ARG A 76 -3.35 -10.10 38.30
N ARG A 77 -3.44 -11.28 38.93
CA ARG A 77 -4.44 -12.32 38.59
C ARG A 77 -5.82 -11.84 39.09
N ARG A 78 -6.89 -12.24 38.40
CA ARG A 78 -8.27 -11.99 38.83
C ARG A 78 -8.92 -13.31 39.25
N THR A 79 -9.30 -13.42 40.51
CA THR A 79 -10.01 -14.57 41.09
C THR A 79 -11.49 -14.24 41.31
N THR A 80 -12.31 -15.28 41.24
CA THR A 80 -13.73 -15.32 41.57
C THR A 80 -14.04 -14.91 43.01
N LYS A 81 -15.24 -14.39 43.27
CA LYS A 81 -15.94 -14.58 44.55
C LYS A 81 -17.46 -14.57 44.39
N SER A 82 -18.10 -15.43 45.17
CA SER A 82 -19.55 -15.59 45.34
C SER A 82 -20.08 -14.64 46.43
N GLY A 83 -21.40 -14.42 46.45
CA GLY A 83 -22.14 -13.69 47.50
C GLY A 83 -23.64 -14.05 47.45
N THR A 84 -24.20 -14.43 48.59
CA THR A 84 -25.45 -15.23 48.75
C THR A 84 -26.67 -14.40 49.19
N LEU A 85 -27.87 -15.02 49.14
CA LEU A 85 -29.11 -14.86 49.98
C LEU A 85 -30.36 -14.41 49.18
N SER A 86 -31.62 -14.86 49.42
CA SER A 86 -32.22 -15.78 50.42
C SER A 86 -33.54 -16.42 49.90
N SER A 87 -33.94 -17.58 50.45
CA SER A 87 -35.29 -18.20 50.72
C SER A 87 -36.55 -17.77 49.91
N SER A 88 -37.59 -18.57 49.62
CA SER A 88 -38.14 -19.86 50.13
C SER A 88 -38.81 -20.65 48.94
N THR A 89 -39.65 -21.71 49.02
CA THR A 89 -40.33 -22.49 50.10
C THR A 89 -40.53 -23.97 49.63
N ASP A 90 -41.55 -24.69 50.12
CA ASP A 90 -41.72 -26.15 50.06
C ASP A 90 -42.67 -26.77 49.00
N ILE A 91 -42.28 -27.98 48.56
CA ILE A 91 -43.04 -29.23 48.35
C ILE A 91 -44.49 -29.18 47.79
N GLN A 92 -44.72 -29.80 46.61
CA GLN A 92 -45.50 -31.06 46.48
C GLN A 92 -45.50 -31.58 45.02
N ALA A 93 -45.42 -32.90 44.86
CA ALA A 93 -45.57 -33.59 43.59
C ALA A 93 -47.04 -33.96 43.34
N LYS A 94 -47.47 -33.96 42.09
CA LYS A 94 -48.70 -34.62 41.65
C LYS A 94 -48.52 -35.11 40.20
N GLU A 95 -48.80 -36.38 39.99
CA GLU A 95 -48.93 -37.00 38.67
C GLU A 95 -50.31 -36.68 38.10
N GLU A 96 -50.41 -36.54 36.78
CA GLU A 96 -51.59 -36.95 36.00
C GLU A 96 -51.22 -37.06 34.52
N GLU A 97 -51.64 -38.16 33.89
CA GLU A 97 -51.43 -38.43 32.46
C GLU A 97 -52.43 -37.63 31.62
N VAL A 98 -52.00 -36.98 30.52
CA VAL A 98 -52.86 -36.92 29.33
C VAL A 98 -52.05 -36.87 28.02
N ASP A 99 -52.55 -37.69 27.10
CA ASP A 99 -52.50 -37.61 25.63
C ASP A 99 -51.25 -37.96 24.81
N ALA A 100 -51.47 -38.96 23.95
CA ALA A 100 -50.49 -39.60 23.09
C ALA A 100 -50.67 -39.20 21.61
N GLU A 101 -50.72 -37.89 21.32
CA GLU A 101 -50.80 -37.37 19.94
C GLU A 101 -49.75 -36.29 19.63
N ARG A 102 -48.49 -36.68 19.34
CA ARG A 102 -47.64 -36.01 18.31
C ARG A 102 -46.26 -36.63 18.00
N LEU A 103 -46.07 -37.94 18.11
CA LEU A 103 -44.84 -38.60 17.65
C LEU A 103 -44.78 -38.79 16.12
N SER A 104 -44.86 -37.71 15.35
CA SER A 104 -44.63 -37.73 13.89
C SER A 104 -44.23 -36.40 13.25
N GLU A 105 -43.56 -35.48 13.97
CA GLU A 105 -42.83 -34.37 13.34
C GLU A 105 -41.32 -34.58 13.46
N ILE A 106 -40.77 -35.27 12.45
CA ILE A 106 -39.32 -35.34 12.21
C ILE A 106 -38.83 -33.90 12.01
N ALA A 107 -38.04 -33.40 12.95
CA ALA A 107 -37.48 -32.06 12.93
C ALA A 107 -36.45 -31.90 11.79
N THR A 108 -36.93 -31.69 10.55
CA THR A 108 -36.09 -31.30 9.42
C THR A 108 -35.60 -29.86 9.62
N THR A 109 -34.60 -29.71 10.48
CA THR A 109 -33.86 -28.46 10.68
C THR A 109 -33.11 -28.13 9.39
N ARG A 110 -33.77 -27.42 8.47
CA ARG A 110 -33.14 -26.96 7.22
C ARG A 110 -31.86 -26.17 7.57
N PRO A 111 -30.66 -26.64 7.16
CA PRO A 111 -29.43 -25.96 7.52
C PRO A 111 -29.42 -24.56 6.91
N LYS A 112 -29.24 -23.53 7.74
CA LYS A 112 -29.16 -22.14 7.30
C LYS A 112 -27.99 -22.01 6.32
N LYS A 113 -28.27 -21.88 5.01
CA LYS A 113 -27.26 -21.72 3.97
C LYS A 113 -26.31 -20.56 4.34
N LYS A 114 -25.03 -20.86 4.58
CA LYS A 114 -24.00 -19.83 4.78
C LYS A 114 -24.00 -18.92 3.55
N ARG A 115 -24.05 -17.60 3.77
CA ARG A 115 -23.85 -16.63 2.68
C ARG A 115 -22.42 -16.79 2.15
N SER A 116 -22.31 -17.04 0.85
CA SER A 116 -21.02 -17.19 0.18
C SER A 116 -20.16 -15.91 0.30
N THR A 117 -18.84 -16.07 0.37
CA THR A 117 -17.91 -14.92 0.43
C THR A 117 -17.73 -14.24 -0.92
N THR A 118 -17.18 -13.01 -0.94
CA THR A 118 -16.85 -12.31 -2.20
C THR A 118 -15.87 -13.09 -3.08
N LYS A 119 -14.99 -13.89 -2.46
CA LYS A 119 -13.96 -14.68 -3.14
C LYS A 119 -14.56 -15.89 -3.84
N GLU A 120 -15.39 -16.67 -3.12
CA GLU A 120 -16.18 -17.76 -3.69
C GLU A 120 -17.07 -17.27 -4.85
N ARG A 121 -17.82 -16.18 -4.66
CA ARG A 121 -18.63 -15.58 -5.73
C ARG A 121 -17.79 -15.17 -6.95
N SER A 122 -16.59 -14.63 -6.73
CA SER A 122 -15.69 -14.24 -7.83
C SER A 122 -15.01 -15.43 -8.51
N ALA A 123 -14.89 -16.58 -7.85
CA ALA A 123 -14.35 -17.80 -8.44
C ALA A 123 -15.40 -18.55 -9.28
N GLN A 124 -16.69 -18.38 -8.97
CA GLN A 124 -17.82 -19.01 -9.65
C GLN A 124 -18.60 -18.05 -10.56
N ASP A 125 -18.01 -16.91 -10.95
CA ASP A 125 -18.68 -15.86 -11.72
C ASP A 125 -18.82 -16.25 -13.21
N PRO A 126 -20.03 -16.61 -13.70
CA PRO A 126 -20.19 -17.08 -15.08
C PRO A 126 -20.04 -15.95 -16.12
N HIS A 127 -19.93 -14.70 -15.66
CA HIS A 127 -19.67 -13.53 -16.50
C HIS A 127 -18.20 -13.11 -16.50
N SER A 128 -17.31 -13.91 -15.89
CA SER A 128 -15.87 -13.69 -16.00
C SER A 128 -15.41 -14.10 -17.41
N PRO A 129 -14.81 -13.20 -18.21
CA PRO A 129 -14.38 -13.51 -19.56
C PRO A 129 -13.13 -14.40 -19.54
N VAL A 130 -12.87 -15.08 -20.66
CA VAL A 130 -11.58 -15.74 -20.93
C VAL A 130 -10.46 -14.71 -20.76
N ASN A 131 -9.36 -15.12 -20.12
CA ASN A 131 -8.20 -14.25 -19.95
C ASN A 131 -7.34 -14.23 -21.22
N ASN A 132 -7.56 -13.24 -22.08
CA ASN A 132 -6.75 -12.99 -23.27
C ASN A 132 -5.49 -12.16 -22.95
N LEU A 133 -5.27 -11.72 -21.70
CA LEU A 133 -4.04 -11.03 -21.31
C LEU A 133 -2.90 -12.04 -21.20
N VAL A 134 -1.91 -11.85 -22.07
CA VAL A 134 -0.62 -12.56 -22.03
C VAL A 134 0.43 -11.61 -21.49
N ASP A 135 1.33 -12.12 -20.65
CA ASP A 135 2.44 -11.33 -20.13
C ASP A 135 3.32 -10.78 -21.26
N SER A 136 3.71 -9.53 -21.13
CA SER A 136 4.65 -8.85 -22.03
C SER A 136 6.02 -8.91 -21.35
N ILE A 137 6.72 -10.04 -21.51
CA ILE A 137 7.99 -10.32 -20.83
C ILE A 137 8.97 -11.06 -21.75
N ARG A 138 10.24 -10.67 -21.71
CA ARG A 138 11.36 -11.26 -22.45
C ARG A 138 12.70 -10.82 -21.81
N PRO A 139 13.84 -11.46 -22.13
CA PRO A 139 15.16 -10.99 -21.70
C PRO A 139 15.47 -9.58 -22.21
N GLY A 140 16.32 -8.85 -21.48
CA GLY A 140 16.80 -7.52 -21.89
C GLY A 140 15.84 -6.36 -21.59
N LEU A 141 14.70 -6.61 -20.93
CA LEU A 141 13.81 -5.53 -20.49
C LEU A 141 14.44 -4.66 -19.40
N VAL A 142 14.14 -3.37 -19.45
CA VAL A 142 14.58 -2.36 -18.47
C VAL A 142 13.66 -2.35 -17.26
N LEU A 143 12.35 -2.43 -17.50
CA LEU A 143 11.34 -2.28 -16.47
C LEU A 143 10.18 -3.24 -16.72
N VAL A 144 9.78 -4.02 -15.73
CA VAL A 144 8.54 -4.83 -15.80
C VAL A 144 7.51 -4.28 -14.82
N MET A 145 6.33 -3.94 -15.33
CA MET A 145 5.16 -3.51 -14.58
C MET A 145 4.45 -4.73 -13.99
N ILE A 146 4.25 -4.77 -12.68
CA ILE A 146 3.62 -5.88 -11.97
C ILE A 146 2.25 -5.41 -11.44
N GLY A 147 1.19 -5.83 -12.13
CA GLY A 147 -0.19 -5.63 -11.70
C GLY A 147 -0.68 -6.67 -10.70
N LEU A 148 -1.87 -6.45 -10.13
CA LEU A 148 -2.50 -7.37 -9.20
C LEU A 148 -3.02 -8.62 -9.94
N ASN A 149 -4.01 -8.40 -10.81
CA ASN A 149 -4.60 -9.40 -11.67
C ASN A 149 -5.38 -8.71 -12.81
N PRO A 150 -5.77 -9.44 -13.86
CA PRO A 150 -6.65 -8.92 -14.90
C PRO A 150 -8.01 -8.45 -14.34
N GLY A 151 -8.34 -7.17 -14.51
CA GLY A 151 -9.74 -6.74 -14.43
C GLY A 151 -10.53 -7.28 -15.63
N LEU A 152 -11.85 -7.48 -15.51
CA LEU A 152 -12.67 -8.12 -16.57
C LEU A 152 -12.41 -7.55 -17.99
N MET A 153 -12.33 -6.22 -18.15
CA MET A 153 -12.05 -5.62 -19.47
C MET A 153 -10.62 -5.91 -19.97
N THR A 154 -9.63 -5.95 -19.08
CA THR A 154 -8.25 -6.32 -19.44
C THR A 154 -8.14 -7.79 -19.82
N ALA A 155 -8.87 -8.67 -19.14
CA ALA A 155 -8.97 -10.08 -19.51
C ALA A 155 -9.64 -10.24 -20.89
N ALA A 156 -10.78 -9.58 -21.13
CA ALA A 156 -11.50 -9.68 -22.40
C ALA A 156 -10.70 -9.13 -23.60
N THR A 157 -10.05 -7.97 -23.45
CA THR A 157 -9.30 -7.29 -24.53
C THR A 157 -7.87 -7.79 -24.73
N GLY A 158 -7.28 -8.45 -23.72
CA GLY A 158 -5.86 -8.78 -23.72
C GLY A 158 -4.94 -7.57 -23.60
N HIS A 159 -5.45 -6.43 -23.11
CA HIS A 159 -4.70 -5.17 -22.98
C HIS A 159 -4.56 -4.77 -21.50
N ALA A 160 -3.34 -4.42 -21.07
CA ALA A 160 -3.08 -4.10 -19.68
C ALA A 160 -3.78 -2.79 -19.26
N TYR A 161 -4.34 -2.76 -18.06
CA TYR A 161 -5.01 -1.59 -17.47
C TYR A 161 -6.07 -0.96 -18.39
N ALA A 162 -6.85 -1.78 -19.11
CA ALA A 162 -7.76 -1.33 -20.17
C ALA A 162 -9.02 -0.61 -19.69
N HIS A 163 -9.42 -0.80 -18.43
CA HIS A 163 -10.66 -0.22 -17.91
C HIS A 163 -10.58 1.31 -17.82
N PRO A 164 -11.56 2.10 -18.32
CA PRO A 164 -11.48 3.56 -18.38
C PRO A 164 -11.26 4.29 -17.03
N SER A 165 -11.68 3.70 -15.92
CA SER A 165 -11.41 4.25 -14.58
C SER A 165 -9.98 4.02 -14.08
N ASN A 166 -9.17 3.22 -14.77
CA ASN A 166 -7.78 2.99 -14.43
C ASN A 166 -6.91 4.15 -14.93
N ARG A 167 -6.10 4.73 -14.03
CA ARG A 167 -5.26 5.89 -14.33
C ARG A 167 -3.84 5.54 -14.74
N PHE A 168 -3.50 4.26 -14.92
CA PHE A 168 -2.15 3.78 -15.25
C PHE A 168 -1.53 4.56 -16.41
N TRP A 169 -2.17 4.56 -17.58
CA TRP A 169 -1.69 5.24 -18.79
C TRP A 169 -1.44 6.74 -18.61
N HIS A 170 -2.27 7.39 -17.79
CA HIS A 170 -2.10 8.81 -17.47
C HIS A 170 -0.93 9.04 -16.50
N ILE A 171 -0.80 8.22 -15.45
CA ILE A 171 0.29 8.31 -14.46
C ILE A 171 1.64 7.97 -15.11
N LEU A 172 1.70 6.94 -15.95
CA LEU A 172 2.91 6.49 -16.65
C LEU A 172 3.54 7.60 -17.51
N HIS A 173 2.71 8.40 -18.17
CA HIS A 173 3.14 9.57 -18.90
C HIS A 173 3.45 10.76 -17.97
N ALA A 174 2.53 11.08 -17.05
CA ALA A 174 2.65 12.25 -16.19
C ALA A 174 3.85 12.19 -15.23
N SER A 175 4.33 10.98 -14.88
CA SER A 175 5.55 10.81 -14.09
C SER A 175 6.83 10.88 -14.93
N GLY A 176 6.74 10.78 -16.25
CA GLY A 176 7.88 10.71 -17.16
C GLY A 176 8.38 9.29 -17.46
N VAL A 177 7.67 8.23 -17.06
CA VAL A 177 8.07 6.85 -17.42
C VAL A 177 8.00 6.62 -18.93
N THR A 178 6.95 7.12 -19.61
CA THR A 178 6.88 7.16 -21.09
C THR A 178 6.86 8.61 -21.61
N PRO A 179 7.48 8.90 -22.77
CA PRO A 179 7.56 10.27 -23.31
C PRO A 179 6.22 10.78 -23.87
N LYS A 180 5.29 9.89 -24.20
CA LYS A 180 3.90 10.21 -24.56
C LYS A 180 2.91 9.40 -23.72
N LYS A 181 1.65 9.82 -23.69
CA LYS A 181 0.53 9.05 -23.13
C LYS A 181 0.08 8.00 -24.14
N HIS A 182 0.32 6.73 -23.80
CA HIS A 182 -0.12 5.57 -24.58
C HIS A 182 -1.57 5.17 -24.25
N ILE A 183 -2.14 4.30 -25.08
CA ILE A 183 -3.45 3.66 -24.88
C ILE A 183 -3.31 2.14 -24.63
N PRO A 184 -4.31 1.47 -24.02
CA PRO A 184 -4.19 0.05 -23.65
C PRO A 184 -3.76 -0.89 -24.78
N SER A 185 -4.19 -0.65 -26.01
CA SER A 185 -3.83 -1.50 -27.17
C SER A 185 -2.33 -1.45 -27.51
N GLU A 186 -1.62 -0.37 -27.17
CA GLU A 186 -0.17 -0.22 -27.38
C GLU A 186 0.68 -0.91 -26.28
N THR A 187 0.07 -1.70 -25.37
CA THR A 187 0.79 -2.30 -24.20
C THR A 187 2.03 -3.08 -24.62
N ARG A 188 1.92 -3.91 -25.65
CA ARG A 188 3.01 -4.81 -26.09
C ARG A 188 4.14 -4.03 -26.77
N ASP A 189 3.79 -3.00 -27.52
CA ASP A 189 4.72 -2.14 -28.26
C ASP A 189 5.74 -1.46 -27.32
N LEU A 190 5.39 -1.24 -26.05
CA LEU A 190 6.31 -0.68 -25.05
C LEU A 190 7.57 -1.54 -24.82
N MET A 191 7.53 -2.84 -25.10
CA MET A 191 8.70 -3.71 -25.02
C MET A 191 9.75 -3.33 -26.06
N ASP A 192 9.32 -2.98 -27.27
CA ASP A 192 10.20 -2.60 -28.38
C ASP A 192 10.56 -1.11 -28.32
N LEU A 193 9.58 -0.25 -28.02
CA LEU A 193 9.78 1.21 -27.94
C LEU A 193 10.66 1.63 -26.76
N TYR A 194 10.51 0.99 -25.59
CA TYR A 194 11.14 1.49 -24.34
C TYR A 194 11.72 0.38 -23.44
N GLN A 195 11.73 -0.88 -23.89
CA GLN A 195 12.12 -2.02 -23.05
C GLN A 195 11.27 -2.16 -21.77
N ILE A 196 9.98 -1.79 -21.84
CA ILE A 196 9.00 -1.90 -20.75
C ILE A 196 8.09 -3.10 -20.98
N GLY A 197 8.03 -4.02 -20.02
CA GLY A 197 7.13 -5.17 -20.00
C GLY A 197 6.01 -5.08 -18.97
N ASN A 198 5.12 -6.08 -18.95
CA ASN A 198 3.98 -6.17 -18.04
C ASN A 198 3.67 -7.63 -17.65
N THR A 199 3.43 -7.88 -16.36
CA THR A 199 2.91 -9.15 -15.80
C THR A 199 1.89 -8.84 -14.70
N ASN A 200 1.22 -9.84 -14.17
CA ASN A 200 0.52 -9.76 -12.87
C ASN A 200 1.12 -10.74 -11.85
N ILE A 201 0.82 -10.54 -10.57
CA ILE A 201 1.06 -11.53 -9.50
C ILE A 201 0.05 -12.68 -9.58
N CYS A 202 -1.22 -12.39 -9.88
CA CYS A 202 -2.30 -13.38 -10.00
C CYS A 202 -2.85 -13.42 -11.44
N ALA A 203 -3.01 -14.62 -12.00
CA ALA A 203 -3.48 -14.80 -13.38
C ALA A 203 -5.01 -14.72 -13.55
N ARG A 204 -5.80 -15.07 -12.51
CA ARG A 204 -7.26 -15.17 -12.62
C ARG A 204 -7.93 -13.78 -12.74
N PRO A 205 -8.82 -13.56 -13.73
CA PRO A 205 -9.58 -12.32 -13.80
C PRO A 205 -10.57 -12.15 -12.63
N THR A 206 -10.75 -10.90 -12.18
CA THR A 206 -11.78 -10.55 -11.18
C THR A 206 -12.41 -9.18 -11.47
N ARG A 207 -13.54 -8.88 -10.81
CA ARG A 207 -14.16 -7.53 -10.78
C ARG A 207 -13.43 -6.56 -9.85
N SER A 208 -12.89 -7.06 -8.75
CA SER A 208 -12.09 -6.32 -7.76
C SER A 208 -11.00 -7.23 -7.19
N GLY A 209 -9.91 -6.65 -6.69
CA GLY A 209 -8.84 -7.37 -5.99
C GLY A 209 -9.34 -8.18 -4.78
N ASP A 210 -10.45 -7.75 -4.15
CA ASP A 210 -11.07 -8.47 -3.03
C ASP A 210 -11.61 -9.86 -3.40
N GLY A 211 -11.73 -10.16 -4.70
CA GLY A 211 -12.08 -11.47 -5.23
C GLY A 211 -10.93 -12.50 -5.19
N LEU A 212 -9.70 -12.08 -4.88
CA LEU A 212 -8.53 -12.96 -4.75
C LEU A 212 -8.39 -13.52 -3.34
N THR A 213 -8.02 -14.79 -3.21
CA THR A 213 -7.66 -15.44 -1.96
C THR A 213 -6.24 -15.04 -1.50
N LYS A 214 -5.90 -15.34 -0.24
CA LYS A 214 -4.53 -15.13 0.24
C LYS A 214 -3.56 -16.13 -0.41
N GLN A 215 -4.00 -17.38 -0.53
CA GLN A 215 -3.28 -18.45 -1.19
C GLN A 215 -2.91 -18.07 -2.64
N GLU A 216 -3.85 -17.55 -3.45
CA GLU A 216 -3.53 -17.07 -4.80
C GLU A 216 -2.44 -15.98 -4.81
N MET A 217 -2.45 -15.07 -3.84
CA MET A 217 -1.42 -14.02 -3.71
C MET A 217 -0.06 -14.56 -3.27
N GLU A 218 -0.06 -15.56 -2.37
CA GLU A 218 1.14 -16.22 -1.85
C GLU A 218 1.79 -17.10 -2.94
N GLU A 219 1.01 -17.93 -3.63
CA GLU A 219 1.43 -18.72 -4.80
C GLU A 219 1.90 -17.81 -5.95
N GLY A 220 1.13 -16.74 -6.22
CA GLY A 220 1.48 -15.72 -7.20
C GLY A 220 2.81 -15.05 -6.91
N ALA A 221 3.11 -14.74 -5.65
CA ALA A 221 4.40 -14.16 -5.26
C ALA A 221 5.58 -15.09 -5.58
N VAL A 222 5.46 -16.40 -5.32
CA VAL A 222 6.50 -17.39 -5.63
C VAL A 222 6.71 -17.53 -7.13
N ILE A 223 5.62 -17.65 -7.89
CA ILE A 223 5.66 -17.75 -9.37
C ILE A 223 6.27 -16.48 -9.99
N LEU A 224 5.91 -15.32 -9.46
CA LEU A 224 6.42 -14.02 -9.91
C LEU A 224 7.92 -13.86 -9.62
N ASP A 225 8.39 -14.18 -8.42
CA ASP A 225 9.81 -14.04 -8.06
C ASP A 225 10.68 -14.93 -8.98
N ARG A 226 10.28 -16.18 -9.20
CA ARG A 226 10.92 -17.08 -10.19
C ARG A 226 10.88 -16.50 -11.61
N LYS A 227 9.75 -15.98 -12.07
CA LYS A 227 9.63 -15.37 -13.41
C LYS A 227 10.61 -14.20 -13.58
N ILE A 228 10.83 -13.39 -12.54
CA ILE A 228 11.82 -12.31 -12.57
C ILE A 228 13.26 -12.85 -12.56
N ALA A 229 13.55 -13.95 -11.86
CA ALA A 229 14.84 -14.66 -11.92
C ALA A 229 15.16 -15.24 -13.31
N ASP A 230 14.15 -15.74 -14.01
CA ASP A 230 14.28 -16.33 -15.35
C ASP A 230 14.54 -15.25 -16.43
N PHE A 231 13.80 -14.13 -16.41
CA PHE A 231 13.88 -13.08 -17.45
C PHE A 231 14.85 -11.92 -17.14
N ARG A 232 15.27 -11.77 -15.87
CA ARG A 232 16.26 -10.79 -15.39
C ARG A 232 16.10 -9.36 -15.92
N PRO A 233 14.92 -8.72 -15.79
CA PRO A 233 14.79 -7.30 -16.10
C PRO A 233 15.64 -6.46 -15.14
N GLN A 234 16.09 -5.27 -15.58
CA GLN A 234 16.93 -4.40 -14.74
C GLN A 234 16.17 -3.86 -13.53
N ALA A 235 14.87 -3.59 -13.68
CA ALA A 235 13.98 -3.14 -12.64
C ALA A 235 12.57 -3.73 -12.78
N VAL A 236 11.83 -3.71 -11.68
CA VAL A 236 10.40 -4.03 -11.62
C VAL A 236 9.66 -2.94 -10.85
N VAL A 237 8.40 -2.68 -11.21
CA VAL A 237 7.51 -1.81 -10.44
C VAL A 237 6.25 -2.54 -10.02
N ILE A 238 5.99 -2.53 -8.71
CA ILE A 238 4.85 -3.16 -8.07
C ILE A 238 3.71 -2.15 -8.00
N VAL A 239 2.65 -2.37 -8.78
CA VAL A 239 1.57 -1.41 -9.04
C VAL A 239 0.45 -1.53 -7.98
N GLY A 240 0.82 -1.44 -6.70
CA GLY A 240 -0.09 -1.41 -5.57
C GLY A 240 0.44 -2.12 -4.32
N LYS A 241 0.17 -1.53 -3.15
CA LYS A 241 0.69 -2.01 -1.86
C LYS A 241 0.34 -3.47 -1.55
N SER A 242 -0.88 -3.93 -1.83
CA SER A 242 -1.30 -5.30 -1.53
C SER A 242 -0.47 -6.38 -2.25
N ILE A 243 0.12 -6.05 -3.40
CA ILE A 243 1.04 -6.91 -4.14
C ILE A 243 2.39 -6.97 -3.39
N TRP A 244 2.91 -5.83 -2.96
CA TRP A 244 4.12 -5.75 -2.12
C TRP A 244 3.94 -6.50 -0.80
N GLU A 245 2.81 -6.31 -0.12
CA GLU A 245 2.52 -6.98 1.16
C GLU A 245 2.57 -8.50 1.01
N ALA A 246 2.05 -9.04 -0.10
CA ALA A 246 2.13 -10.47 -0.42
C ALA A 246 3.56 -10.94 -0.69
N ILE A 247 4.32 -10.22 -1.53
CA ILE A 247 5.73 -10.53 -1.83
C ILE A 247 6.59 -10.48 -0.56
N TRP A 248 6.43 -9.44 0.26
CA TRP A 248 7.14 -9.26 1.52
C TRP A 248 6.83 -10.39 2.51
N MET A 249 5.55 -10.73 2.68
CA MET A 249 5.13 -11.84 3.52
C MET A 249 5.73 -13.17 3.07
N THR A 250 5.72 -13.45 1.76
CA THR A 250 6.34 -14.66 1.20
C THR A 250 7.85 -14.67 1.41
N LYS A 251 8.59 -13.61 1.05
CA LYS A 251 10.07 -13.55 1.19
C LYS A 251 10.55 -13.56 2.64
N LYS A 252 9.79 -13.02 3.60
CA LYS A 252 10.12 -13.01 5.04
C LYS A 252 9.48 -14.18 5.83
N GLY A 253 8.73 -15.08 5.19
CA GLY A 253 8.03 -16.20 5.85
C GLY A 253 6.93 -15.78 6.84
N GLN A 254 6.35 -14.59 6.68
CA GLN A 254 5.41 -13.99 7.62
C GLN A 254 3.94 -14.16 7.20
N LYS A 255 3.05 -14.43 8.16
CA LYS A 255 1.59 -14.57 7.91
C LYS A 255 0.79 -13.26 7.95
N ARG A 256 1.45 -12.14 8.28
CA ARG A 256 0.88 -10.79 8.35
C ARG A 256 1.93 -9.78 7.97
N PHE A 257 1.56 -8.79 7.17
CA PHE A 257 2.41 -7.65 6.87
C PHE A 257 2.61 -6.82 8.14
N LYS A 258 3.87 -6.67 8.54
CA LYS A 258 4.33 -5.91 9.71
C LYS A 258 5.73 -5.37 9.45
N ASP A 259 5.86 -4.71 8.31
CA ASP A 259 7.09 -4.06 7.89
C ASP A 259 7.14 -2.66 8.54
N PRO A 260 8.02 -2.40 9.54
CA PRO A 260 8.12 -1.09 10.15
C PRO A 260 8.79 -0.08 9.21
N ASP A 261 9.61 -0.57 8.28
CA ASP A 261 10.44 0.23 7.37
C ASP A 261 9.76 0.44 6.00
N PHE A 262 8.49 0.01 5.85
CA PHE A 262 7.75 0.17 4.60
C PHE A 262 7.72 1.62 4.13
N HIS A 263 8.23 1.85 2.92
CA HIS A 263 8.11 3.10 2.21
C HIS A 263 7.76 2.89 0.73
N TRP A 264 7.26 3.94 0.10
CA TRP A 264 7.06 3.95 -1.35
C TRP A 264 8.38 4.24 -2.07
N GLY A 265 8.49 3.80 -3.33
CA GLY A 265 9.67 4.02 -4.16
C GLY A 265 10.61 2.81 -4.24
N TRP A 266 11.89 3.06 -4.53
CA TRP A 266 12.94 2.04 -4.62
C TRP A 266 13.15 1.35 -3.27
N GLN A 267 13.13 0.02 -3.25
CA GLN A 267 13.30 -0.81 -2.05
C GLN A 267 14.74 -1.32 -1.91
N ASP A 268 15.08 -1.77 -0.71
CA ASP A 268 16.41 -2.34 -0.40
C ASP A 268 16.77 -3.57 -1.23
N GLU A 269 18.07 -3.79 -1.39
CA GLU A 269 18.61 -4.85 -2.25
C GLU A 269 18.08 -6.25 -1.87
N GLU A 270 17.98 -6.54 -0.58
CA GLU A 270 17.51 -7.84 -0.05
C GLU A 270 16.08 -8.18 -0.47
N MET A 271 15.28 -7.16 -0.78
CA MET A 271 13.89 -7.30 -1.19
C MET A 271 13.69 -7.29 -2.70
N GLN A 272 14.76 -7.18 -3.49
CA GLN A 272 14.67 -7.26 -4.95
C GLN A 272 14.08 -8.60 -5.41
N LEU A 273 13.24 -8.54 -6.44
CA LEU A 273 12.56 -9.72 -6.98
C LEU A 273 13.52 -10.58 -7.80
N GLY A 274 13.37 -11.90 -7.67
CA GLY A 274 14.12 -12.91 -8.41
C GLY A 274 15.58 -13.06 -8.00
N ARG A 275 15.96 -12.58 -6.80
CA ARG A 275 17.32 -12.74 -6.23
C ARG A 275 17.76 -14.20 -6.28
N ILE A 276 18.93 -14.46 -6.84
CA ILE A 276 19.55 -15.79 -6.94
C ILE A 276 20.75 -15.81 -5.99
N VAL A 277 20.75 -16.80 -5.09
CA VAL A 277 21.81 -17.06 -4.11
C VAL A 277 22.28 -18.49 -4.31
N ASP A 278 23.58 -18.72 -4.26
CA ASP A 278 24.22 -20.04 -4.31
C ASP A 278 25.11 -20.19 -3.07
N GLY A 279 24.71 -21.07 -2.14
CA GLY A 279 25.28 -21.11 -0.80
C GLY A 279 25.11 -19.79 -0.05
N GLU A 280 26.23 -19.11 0.24
CA GLU A 280 26.26 -17.77 0.84
C GLU A 280 26.42 -16.64 -0.21
N ASP A 281 26.75 -16.98 -1.45
CA ASP A 281 27.10 -16.03 -2.51
C ASP A 281 25.88 -15.54 -3.31
N VAL A 282 25.82 -14.23 -3.55
CA VAL A 282 24.73 -13.58 -4.29
C VAL A 282 25.05 -13.58 -5.79
N VAL A 283 24.68 -14.65 -6.49
CA VAL A 283 24.88 -14.80 -7.94
C VAL A 283 24.16 -13.70 -8.75
N TRP A 284 22.96 -13.31 -8.32
CA TRP A 284 22.26 -12.15 -8.87
C TRP A 284 21.42 -11.48 -7.77
N PRO A 285 21.61 -10.18 -7.49
CA PRO A 285 20.93 -9.53 -6.38
C PRO A 285 19.41 -9.38 -6.56
N GLY A 286 18.90 -9.62 -7.78
CA GLY A 286 17.51 -9.44 -8.18
C GLY A 286 17.31 -8.19 -9.04
N ALA A 287 16.09 -7.98 -9.51
CA ALA A 287 15.70 -6.77 -10.24
C ALA A 287 15.41 -5.60 -9.28
N LYS A 288 15.89 -4.40 -9.59
CA LYS A 288 15.64 -3.19 -8.79
C LYS A 288 14.16 -2.98 -8.59
N THR A 289 13.70 -3.05 -7.35
CA THR A 289 12.28 -3.14 -7.05
C THR A 289 11.74 -1.80 -6.60
N PHE A 290 10.70 -1.31 -7.28
CA PHE A 290 10.00 -0.08 -6.95
C PHE A 290 8.58 -0.40 -6.48
N VAL A 291 8.13 0.14 -5.35
CA VAL A 291 6.75 -0.01 -4.88
C VAL A 291 5.97 1.27 -5.14
N ALA A 292 4.91 1.15 -5.95
CA ALA A 292 4.10 2.26 -6.41
C ALA A 292 2.64 2.15 -5.97
N THR A 293 1.92 3.27 -6.00
CA THR A 293 0.50 3.33 -5.65
C THR A 293 -0.38 2.60 -6.67
N SER A 294 -1.52 2.06 -6.22
CA SER A 294 -2.46 1.42 -7.14
C SER A 294 -3.11 2.45 -8.09
N THR A 295 -3.09 2.12 -9.37
CA THR A 295 -3.64 2.92 -10.48
C THR A 295 -5.15 2.71 -10.70
N SER A 296 -5.76 1.76 -10.00
CA SER A 296 -7.21 1.50 -10.07
C SER A 296 -8.02 2.69 -9.55
N GLY A 297 -9.10 3.05 -10.26
CA GLY A 297 -10.07 4.03 -9.80
C GLY A 297 -10.83 3.61 -8.54
N LEU A 298 -10.84 2.32 -8.19
CA LEU A 298 -11.41 1.82 -6.92
C LEU A 298 -10.50 2.11 -5.71
N ALA A 299 -9.20 2.36 -5.92
CA ALA A 299 -8.24 2.61 -4.85
C ALA A 299 -8.21 4.11 -4.47
N ALA A 300 -9.18 4.55 -3.68
CA ALA A 300 -9.40 5.96 -3.31
C ALA A 300 -8.57 6.47 -2.12
N THR A 301 -7.60 5.70 -1.61
CA THR A 301 -6.84 6.02 -0.38
C THR A 301 -5.84 7.18 -0.50
N MET A 302 -5.56 7.65 -1.70
CA MET A 302 -4.62 8.76 -1.99
C MET A 302 -5.15 9.63 -3.11
N ARG A 303 -4.93 10.94 -3.01
CA ARG A 303 -5.29 11.93 -4.03
C ARG A 303 -4.47 11.70 -5.31
N PRO A 304 -4.98 12.05 -6.50
CA PRO A 304 -4.26 11.84 -7.76
C PRO A 304 -2.85 12.48 -7.80
N ALA A 305 -2.67 13.65 -7.18
CA ALA A 305 -1.37 14.30 -7.06
C ALA A 305 -0.39 13.50 -6.18
N GLU A 306 -0.83 13.02 -5.00
CA GLU A 306 -0.01 12.20 -4.11
C GLU A 306 0.40 10.87 -4.78
N LYS A 307 -0.53 10.27 -5.54
CA LYS A 307 -0.19 9.12 -6.37
C LYS A 307 0.89 9.48 -7.39
N LEU A 308 0.79 10.62 -8.07
CA LEU A 308 1.79 11.04 -9.05
C LEU A 308 3.17 11.27 -8.41
N GLU A 309 3.26 11.93 -7.25
CA GLU A 309 4.53 12.13 -6.54
C GLU A 309 5.24 10.80 -6.26
N VAL A 310 4.51 9.76 -5.83
CA VAL A 310 5.09 8.42 -5.63
C VAL A 310 5.68 7.82 -6.92
N TRP A 311 5.17 8.17 -8.10
CA TRP A 311 5.67 7.63 -9.38
C TRP A 311 6.81 8.44 -10.01
N LYS A 312 7.04 9.70 -9.57
CA LYS A 312 8.08 10.57 -10.17
C LYS A 312 9.49 9.97 -10.12
N PRO A 313 10.00 9.40 -9.00
CA PRO A 313 11.37 8.89 -8.97
C PRO A 313 11.65 7.72 -9.94
N LEU A 314 10.61 6.95 -10.29
CA LEU A 314 10.69 5.93 -11.34
C LEU A 314 10.73 6.55 -12.73
N GLY A 315 9.94 7.61 -12.96
CA GLY A 315 9.95 8.35 -14.22
C GLY A 315 11.24 9.12 -14.46
N GLU A 316 11.80 9.75 -13.43
CA GLU A 316 13.12 10.38 -13.44
C GLU A 316 14.23 9.39 -13.83
N TRP A 317 14.21 8.19 -13.23
CA TRP A 317 15.14 7.10 -13.59
C TRP A 317 15.00 6.70 -15.07
N MET A 318 13.78 6.60 -15.59
CA MET A 318 13.51 6.27 -17.00
C MET A 318 13.88 7.42 -17.96
N MET A 319 13.67 8.68 -17.57
CA MET A 319 14.08 9.86 -18.33
C MET A 319 15.61 9.93 -18.45
N ALA A 320 16.32 9.82 -17.32
CA ALA A 320 17.78 9.82 -17.28
C ALA A 320 18.38 8.65 -18.09
N ARG A 321 17.68 7.51 -18.17
CA ARG A 321 18.09 6.40 -19.03
C ARG A 321 17.95 6.71 -20.53
N ARG A 322 16.84 7.32 -20.96
CA ARG A 322 16.64 7.70 -22.38
C ARG A 322 17.66 8.73 -22.84
N GLN A 323 17.90 9.77 -22.04
CA GLN A 323 18.91 10.79 -22.31
C GLN A 323 20.32 10.19 -22.49
N LYS A 324 20.69 9.19 -21.66
CA LYS A 324 21.94 8.45 -21.82
C LYS A 324 21.99 7.61 -23.08
N ALA A 325 20.88 7.01 -23.51
CA ALA A 325 20.84 6.26 -24.76
C ALA A 325 21.02 7.18 -25.99
N GLU A 326 20.33 8.32 -25.99
CA GLU A 326 20.44 9.36 -27.03
C GLU A 326 21.90 9.90 -27.14
N SER A 327 22.56 10.11 -26.00
CA SER A 327 23.95 10.61 -25.94
C SER A 327 25.04 9.61 -26.33
N HIS A 328 24.70 8.34 -26.60
CA HIS A 328 25.64 7.32 -27.13
C HIS A 328 25.40 7.03 -28.62
N VAL A 329 24.39 7.66 -29.23
CA VAL A 329 24.04 7.57 -30.66
C VAL A 329 24.42 8.85 -31.42
N SER A 330 24.75 9.92 -30.70
CA SER A 330 25.24 11.21 -31.22
C SER A 330 26.76 11.30 -31.13
#